data_AF-A0A8X7PC28-F1
#
_entry.id   AF-A0A8X7PC28-F1
#
_cell.length_a   1.000
_cell.length_b   1.000
_cell.length_c   1.000
_cell.angle_alpha   90.00
_cell.angle_beta   90.00
_cell.angle_gamma   90.00
#
_symmetry.space_group_name_H-M   'P 1'
#
loop_
_entity.id
_entity.type
_entity.pdbx_description
1 polymer ?
#
loop_
_entity_poly.entity_id
_entity_poly.type
_entity_poly.pdbx_seq_one_letter_code
_entity_poly.pdbx_strand_id
1 'polypeptide(L)'
;MKLELVLIPSTGDGHLRPLVEVAKLLLDNDDHLSITVIIIPSMHGFQTTSYSSYIASLSTTSNDRLRFSFISSADRPNSPDAEPNFISYMESYKPVVKATVAKLTDYAQPPLAGLLAS
;
A
#
# COMPACT_ATOMS: atom_id res chain seq x y z
N MET A 1 -19.27 13.81 -6.06
CA MET A 1 -19.04 12.44 -5.55
C MET A 1 -17.58 12.36 -5.14
N LYS A 2 -17.24 11.68 -4.05
CA LYS A 2 -15.83 11.48 -3.66
C LYS A 2 -15.32 10.21 -4.34
N LEU A 3 -14.11 10.21 -4.87
CA LEU A 3 -13.50 9.07 -5.56
C LEU A 3 -12.46 8.43 -4.63
N GLU A 4 -12.45 7.11 -4.55
CA GLU A 4 -11.44 6.37 -3.79
C GLU A 4 -10.56 5.53 -4.69
N LEU A 5 -9.25 5.73 -4.54
CA LEU A 5 -8.22 4.99 -5.25
C LEU A 5 -7.34 4.25 -4.26
N VAL A 6 -7.12 2.96 -4.50
CA VAL A 6 -6.19 2.15 -3.72
C VAL A 6 -4.97 1.81 -4.57
N LEU A 7 -3.79 2.14 -4.04
CA LEU A 7 -2.49 1.89 -4.66
C LEU A 7 -1.76 0.80 -3.88
N ILE A 8 -1.26 -0.22 -4.58
CA ILE A 8 -0.48 -1.31 -3.97
C ILE A 8 0.90 -1.36 -4.66
N PRO A 9 1.91 -0.66 -4.14
CA PRO A 9 3.27 -0.72 -4.67
C PRO A 9 3.91 -2.09 -4.42
N SER A 10 4.70 -2.54 -5.37
CA SER A 10 5.78 -3.50 -5.14
C SER A 10 6.71 -3.03 -3.99
N THR A 11 7.21 -3.97 -3.19
CA THR A 11 8.10 -3.66 -2.06
C THR A 11 9.50 -3.33 -2.54
N GLY A 12 10.10 -2.27 -1.99
CA GLY A 12 11.45 -1.81 -2.33
C GLY A 12 11.54 -0.30 -2.56
N ASP A 13 12.77 0.24 -2.50
CA ASP A 13 13.03 1.68 -2.58
C ASP A 13 12.61 2.32 -3.91
N GLY A 14 12.71 1.58 -5.01
CA GLY A 14 12.43 2.06 -6.36
C GLY A 14 10.95 2.16 -6.73
N HIS A 15 10.05 1.62 -5.91
CA HIS A 15 8.62 1.55 -6.24
C HIS A 15 7.77 2.44 -5.35
N LEU A 16 7.99 2.40 -4.03
CA LEU A 16 7.14 3.11 -3.08
C LEU A 16 7.26 4.64 -3.21
N ARG A 17 8.48 5.17 -3.21
CA ARG A 17 8.72 6.62 -3.28
C ARG A 17 8.09 7.26 -4.53
N PRO A 18 8.37 6.78 -5.76
CA PRO A 18 7.74 7.34 -6.95
C PRO A 18 6.22 7.24 -6.94
N LEU A 19 5.66 6.12 -6.45
CA LEU A 19 4.21 5.96 -6.41
C LEU A 19 3.54 6.94 -5.43
N VAL A 20 4.19 7.24 -4.31
CA VAL A 20 3.71 8.26 -3.36
C VAL A 20 3.75 9.66 -3.98
N GLU A 21 4.77 9.99 -4.76
CA GLU A 21 4.81 11.27 -5.48
C GLU A 21 3.72 11.36 -6.55
N VAL A 22 3.46 10.27 -7.28
CA VAL A 22 2.32 10.21 -8.22
C VAL A 22 0.99 10.37 -7.48
N ALA A 23 0.83 9.75 -6.31
CA ALA A 23 -0.38 9.90 -5.50
C ALA A 23 -0.61 11.36 -5.07
N LYS A 24 0.44 12.06 -4.63
CA LYS A 24 0.36 13.50 -4.30
C LYS A 24 -0.04 14.32 -5.51
N LEU A 25 0.59 14.09 -6.67
CA LEU A 25 0.24 14.79 -7.91
C LEU A 25 -1.23 14.58 -8.29
N LEU A 26 -1.75 13.35 -8.17
CA LEU A 26 -3.17 13.09 -8.46
C LEU A 26 -4.11 13.82 -7.49
N LEU A 27 -3.76 13.88 -6.21
CA LEU A 27 -4.53 14.62 -5.20
C LEU A 27 -4.49 16.13 -5.45
N ASP A 28 -3.34 16.69 -5.82
CA ASP A 28 -3.22 18.12 -6.12
C ASP A 28 -4.08 18.55 -7.32
N ASN A 29 -4.42 17.62 -8.22
CA ASN A 29 -5.25 17.89 -9.40
C ASN A 29 -6.76 17.65 -9.18
N ASP A 30 -7.16 16.86 -8.18
CA ASP A 30 -8.57 16.52 -7.96
C ASP A 30 -8.94 16.48 -6.46
N ASP A 31 -9.63 17.53 -6.00
CA ASP A 31 -10.11 17.69 -4.62
C ASP A 31 -11.16 16.65 -4.18
N HIS A 32 -11.79 15.96 -5.13
CA HIS A 32 -12.73 14.89 -4.85
C HIS A 32 -12.05 13.53 -4.71
N LEU A 33 -10.75 13.43 -4.98
CA LEU A 33 -10.00 12.20 -4.86
C LEU A 33 -9.48 11.99 -3.43
N SER A 34 -9.53 10.74 -2.98
CA SER A 34 -8.79 10.25 -1.82
C SER A 34 -8.07 8.96 -2.17
N ILE A 35 -6.83 8.85 -1.73
CA ILE A 35 -5.92 7.76 -2.08
C ILE A 35 -5.50 7.04 -0.81
N THR A 36 -5.60 5.70 -0.83
CA THR A 36 -4.99 4.84 0.17
C THR A 36 -3.86 4.04 -0.45
N VAL A 37 -2.66 4.12 0.12
CA VAL A 37 -1.50 3.32 -0.27
C VAL A 37 -1.37 2.15 0.72
N ILE A 38 -1.46 0.91 0.23
CA ILE A 38 -1.28 -0.30 1.03
C ILE A 38 0.18 -0.73 0.97
N ILE A 39 0.87 -0.69 2.11
CA ILE A 39 2.29 -0.99 2.23
C ILE A 39 2.43 -2.42 2.76
N ILE A 40 2.92 -3.30 1.90
CA ILE A 40 3.29 -4.68 2.23
C ILE A 40 4.70 -4.66 2.84
N PRO A 41 4.98 -5.45 3.90
CA PRO A 41 6.31 -5.50 4.48
C PRO A 41 7.31 -6.09 3.48
N SER A 42 8.51 -5.50 3.41
CA SER A 42 9.55 -5.96 2.48
C SER A 42 10.06 -7.35 2.85
N MET A 43 10.40 -8.15 1.83
CA MET A 43 11.05 -9.44 2.04
C MET A 43 12.44 -9.24 2.69
N HIS A 44 12.82 -10.15 3.59
CA HIS A 44 14.14 -10.12 4.24
C HIS A 44 15.25 -10.03 3.18
N GLY A 45 16.15 -9.07 3.34
CA GLY A 45 17.24 -8.77 2.39
C GLY A 45 16.96 -7.64 1.38
N PHE A 46 15.70 -7.21 1.22
CA PHE A 46 15.32 -6.08 0.36
C PHE A 46 15.06 -4.78 1.15
N GLN A 47 15.24 -4.80 2.47
CA GLN A 47 14.98 -3.67 3.34
C GLN A 47 16.27 -2.87 3.60
N THR A 48 16.28 -1.62 3.15
CA THR A 48 17.35 -0.66 3.47
C THR A 48 16.95 0.20 4.67
N THR A 49 17.92 0.78 5.38
CA THR A 49 17.66 1.76 6.43
C THR A 49 16.88 2.96 5.90
N SER A 50 17.14 3.37 4.65
CA SER A 50 16.42 4.47 3.98
C SER A 50 14.96 4.13 3.71
N TYR A 51 14.68 2.89 3.30
CA TYR A 51 13.31 2.42 3.09
C TYR A 51 12.52 2.42 4.40
N SER A 52 13.11 1.90 5.48
CA SER A 52 12.49 1.85 6.80
C SER A 52 12.20 3.23 7.37
N SER A 53 13.15 4.18 7.25
CA SER A 53 12.92 5.56 7.71
C SER A 53 11.85 6.27 6.88
N TYR A 54 11.80 6.02 5.57
CA TYR A 54 10.76 6.55 4.72
C TYR A 54 9.38 6.01 5.10
N ILE A 55 9.23 4.70 5.28
CA ILE A 55 7.99 4.07 5.79
C ILE A 55 7.54 4.72 7.10
N ALA A 56 8.46 4.91 8.05
CA ALA A 56 8.14 5.57 9.31
C ALA A 56 7.63 7.01 9.13
N SER A 57 8.20 7.76 8.18
CA SER A 57 7.73 9.13 7.86
C SER A 57 6.36 9.17 7.17
N LEU A 58 5.95 8.10 6.48
CA LEU A 58 4.63 8.04 5.85
C LEU A 58 3.51 8.01 6.91
N SER A 59 3.74 7.33 8.03
CA SER A 59 2.80 7.30 9.16
C SER A 59 2.51 8.70 9.71
N THR A 60 3.50 9.60 9.72
CA THR A 60 3.33 10.99 10.17
C THR A 60 2.78 11.91 9.08
N THR A 61 2.86 11.50 7.82
CA THR A 61 2.40 12.30 6.66
C THR A 61 0.94 12.00 6.29
N SER A 62 0.35 10.94 6.86
CA SER A 62 -1.03 10.54 6.60
C SER A 62 -2.02 11.65 6.95
N ASN A 63 -3.02 11.86 6.09
CA ASN A 63 -4.09 12.83 6.27
C ASN A 63 -5.43 12.31 5.69
N ASP A 64 -6.46 13.15 5.68
CA ASP A 64 -7.82 12.78 5.26
C ASP A 64 -7.93 12.37 3.78
N ARG A 65 -6.99 12.80 2.93
CA ARG A 65 -6.98 12.55 1.48
C ARG A 65 -5.89 11.57 1.06
N LEU A 66 -4.76 11.52 1.75
CA LEU A 66 -3.68 10.55 1.53
C LEU A 66 -3.48 9.68 2.77
N ARG A 67 -3.89 8.42 2.66
CA ARG A 67 -3.86 7.45 3.76
C ARG A 67 -2.82 6.36 3.48
N PHE A 68 -2.16 5.90 4.53
CA PHE A 68 -1.24 4.77 4.46
C PHE A 68 -1.75 3.62 5.31
N SER A 69 -1.89 2.44 4.72
CA SER A 69 -2.29 1.21 5.40
C SER A 69 -1.12 0.24 5.43
N PHE A 70 -0.63 -0.07 6.62
CA PHE A 70 0.53 -0.94 6.81
C PHE A 70 0.06 -2.36 7.14
N ILE A 71 0.48 -3.34 6.34
CA ILE A 71 0.25 -4.76 6.61
C ILE A 71 1.39 -5.27 7.50
N SER A 72 1.06 -6.07 8.51
CA SER A 72 2.06 -6.72 9.36
C SER A 72 2.55 -8.01 8.71
N SER A 73 3.82 -8.36 8.93
CA SER A 73 4.36 -9.66 8.53
C SER A 73 3.64 -10.83 9.22
N ALA A 74 3.01 -10.58 10.38
CA ALA A 74 2.19 -11.56 11.10
C ALA A 74 0.84 -11.86 10.43
N ASP A 75 0.36 -10.96 9.56
CA ASP A 75 -0.91 -11.14 8.85
C ASP A 75 -0.78 -12.14 7.68
N ARG A 76 0.45 -12.57 7.37
CA ARG A 76 0.73 -13.45 6.24
C ARG A 76 0.15 -14.85 6.50
N PRO A 77 -0.65 -15.41 5.56
CA PRO A 77 -1.27 -16.72 5.75
C PRO A 77 -0.30 -17.91 5.82
N ASN A 78 0.96 -17.76 5.36
CA ASN A 78 1.96 -18.84 5.31
C ASN A 78 3.25 -18.47 6.07
N SER A 79 3.83 -19.40 6.85
CA SER A 79 5.07 -19.26 7.66
C SER A 79 6.35 -18.94 6.83
N PRO A 80 7.40 -18.27 7.39
CA PRO A 80 8.52 -17.60 6.70
C PRO A 80 9.42 -18.43 5.77
N ASP A 81 9.42 -19.76 5.86
CA ASP A 81 10.60 -20.55 5.47
C ASP A 81 10.63 -21.10 4.03
N ALA A 82 9.70 -20.75 3.13
CA ALA A 82 9.61 -21.49 1.87
C ALA A 82 9.11 -20.72 0.64
N GLU A 83 9.40 -19.42 0.50
CA GLU A 83 9.22 -18.78 -0.81
C GLU A 83 10.56 -18.36 -1.40
N PRO A 84 11.03 -19.03 -2.48
CA PRO A 84 12.39 -18.84 -2.99
C PRO A 84 12.55 -17.51 -3.74
N ASN A 85 11.46 -16.82 -4.08
CA ASN A 85 11.51 -15.62 -4.91
C ASN A 85 10.47 -14.54 -4.52
N PHE A 86 10.76 -13.32 -4.97
CA PHE A 86 9.99 -12.11 -4.71
C PHE A 86 8.51 -12.17 -5.14
N ILE A 87 8.23 -12.83 -6.27
CA ILE A 87 6.88 -12.89 -6.83
C ILE A 87 5.97 -13.69 -5.90
N SER A 88 6.40 -14.89 -5.51
CA SER A 88 5.61 -15.71 -4.59
C SER A 88 5.43 -15.05 -3.22
N TYR A 89 6.44 -14.30 -2.76
CA TYR A 89 6.33 -13.49 -1.55
C TYR A 89 5.17 -12.49 -1.66
N MET A 90 5.09 -11.72 -2.75
CA MET A 90 3.99 -10.78 -2.99
C MET A 90 2.63 -11.47 -3.14
N GLU A 91 2.58 -12.61 -3.84
CA GLU A 91 1.36 -13.43 -4.00
C GLU A 91 0.77 -13.85 -2.65
N SER A 92 1.63 -14.19 -1.69
CA SER A 92 1.20 -14.63 -0.35
C SER A 92 0.40 -13.57 0.42
N TYR A 93 0.59 -12.28 0.10
CA TYR A 93 -0.15 -11.18 0.73
C TYR A 93 -1.47 -10.83 0.02
N LYS A 94 -1.76 -11.39 -1.15
CA LYS A 94 -3.01 -11.11 -1.88
C LYS A 94 -4.27 -11.30 -1.04
N PRO A 95 -4.42 -12.36 -0.21
CA PRO A 95 -5.62 -12.52 0.64
C PRO A 95 -5.75 -11.39 1.67
N VAL A 96 -4.63 -10.98 2.27
CA VAL A 96 -4.58 -9.91 3.27
C VAL A 96 -4.92 -8.57 2.64
N VAL A 97 -4.32 -8.27 1.49
CA VAL A 97 -4.61 -7.04 0.72
C VAL A 97 -6.09 -6.98 0.34
N LYS A 98 -6.67 -8.08 -0.15
CA LYS A 98 -8.10 -8.14 -0.46
C LYS A 98 -8.97 -7.87 0.77
N ALA A 99 -8.62 -8.45 1.92
CA ALA A 99 -9.34 -8.20 3.16
C ALA A 99 -9.20 -6.74 3.64
N THR A 100 -8.02 -6.13 3.50
CA THR A 100 -7.78 -4.71 3.79
C THR A 100 -8.62 -3.82 2.88
N VAL A 101 -8.65 -4.09 1.57
CA VAL A 101 -9.47 -3.33 0.62
C VAL A 101 -10.96 -3.46 0.95
N ALA A 102 -11.43 -4.67 1.24
CA ALA A 102 -12.82 -4.89 1.63
C ALA A 102 -13.22 -4.08 2.88
N LYS A 103 -12.34 -4.01 3.89
CA LYS A 103 -12.55 -3.17 5.08
C LYS A 103 -12.62 -1.68 4.75
N LEU A 104 -11.84 -1.21 3.77
CA LEU A 104 -11.91 0.19 3.32
C LEU A 104 -13.26 0.50 2.67
N THR A 105 -13.85 -0.45 1.94
CA THR A 105 -15.16 -0.29 1.28
C THR A 105 -16.34 -0.39 2.25
N ASP A 106 -16.22 -1.20 3.31
CA ASP A 106 -17.31 -1.45 4.27
C ASP A 106 -17.57 -0.25 5.20
N TYR A 107 -16.59 0.63 5.37
CA TYR A 107 -16.78 1.96 5.95
C TYR A 107 -17.52 2.87 4.95
N ALA A 108 -18.83 2.66 4.75
CA ALA A 108 -19.79 3.54 4.05
C ALA A 108 -19.16 4.72 3.26
N GLN A 109 -18.44 4.42 2.18
CA GLN A 109 -17.78 5.41 1.32
C GLN A 109 -18.00 5.05 -0.17
N PRO A 110 -17.96 6.06 -1.06
CA PRO A 110 -18.40 5.95 -2.46
C PRO A 110 -17.67 4.88 -3.29
N PRO A 111 -18.19 4.54 -4.49
CA PRO A 111 -17.68 3.43 -5.28
C PRO A 111 -16.17 3.57 -5.59
N LEU A 112 -15.41 2.51 -5.31
CA LEU A 112 -14.00 2.37 -5.69
C LEU A 112 -13.84 2.58 -7.19
N ALA A 113 -13.01 3.54 -7.58
CA ALA A 113 -12.87 3.91 -8.99
C ALA A 113 -11.76 3.19 -9.74
N GLY A 114 -10.86 2.51 -9.03
CA GLY A 114 -9.79 1.75 -9.66
C GLY A 114 -8.82 1.10 -8.68
N LEU A 115 -8.10 0.10 -9.18
CA LEU A 115 -6.99 -0.58 -8.50
C LEU A 115 -5.76 -0.48 -9.41
N LEU A 116 -4.67 0.11 -8.92
CA LEU A 116 -3.40 0.15 -9.63
C LEU A 116 -2.36 -0.67 -8.84
N ALA A 117 -1.79 -1.68 -9.48
CA ALA A 117 -0.69 -2.49 -8.96
C ALA A 117 0.54 -2.31 -9.86
N SER A 118 1.72 -2.12 -9.27
CA SER A 118 3.01 -2.04 -9.96
C SER A 118 4.00 -3.03 -9.39
#